data_AF-A0AAE6ZRS1-F1
#
_entry.id   AF-A0AAE6ZRS1-F1
#
_cell.length_a   1.000
_cell.length_b   1.000
_cell.length_c   1.000
_cell.angle_alpha   90.00
_cell.angle_beta   90.00
_cell.angle_gamma   90.00
#
_symmetry.space_group_name_H-M   'P 1'
#
loop_
_entity.id
_entity.type
_entity.pdbx_description
1 polymer ?
#
loop_
_entity_poly.entity_id
_entity_poly.type
_entity_poly.pdbx_seq_one_letter_code
_entity_poly.pdbx_strand_id
1 'polypeptide(L)'
;MSNIEQLVKGESLDDIVTVFALIKAPPYLDMMISRYKPETIRHGELQLTYTRLFEKGVLEKGEMGLAKKGPNWKAPKFVTENKYG
;
A
#
# COMPACT_ATOMS: atom_id res chain seq x y z
N MET A 1 -4.34 10.22 -17.66
CA MET A 1 -3.80 9.41 -16.55
C MET A 1 -4.63 9.70 -15.33
N SER A 2 -4.96 8.68 -14.53
CA SER A 2 -5.67 8.90 -13.25
C SER A 2 -4.68 9.23 -12.13
N ASN A 3 -5.13 9.92 -11.09
CA ASN A 3 -4.30 10.23 -9.92
C ASN A 3 -3.76 8.95 -9.25
N ILE A 4 -4.57 7.88 -9.24
CA ILE A 4 -4.17 6.55 -8.73
C ILE A 4 -3.03 5.96 -9.57
N GLU A 5 -3.10 6.07 -10.89
CA GLU A 5 -2.04 5.57 -11.77
C GLU A 5 -0.72 6.31 -11.52
N GLN A 6 -0.76 7.63 -11.37
CA GLN A 6 0.44 8.44 -11.08
C GLN A 6 1.03 8.13 -9.70
N LEU A 7 0.18 7.94 -8.69
CA LEU A 7 0.57 7.55 -7.34
C LEU A 7 1.26 6.18 -7.35
N VAL A 8 0.61 5.16 -7.92
CA VAL A 8 1.15 3.80 -7.90
C VAL A 8 2.48 3.72 -8.67
N LYS A 9 2.64 4.48 -9.75
CA LYS A 9 3.90 4.55 -10.50
C LYS A 9 4.99 5.35 -9.78
N GLY A 10 4.62 6.45 -9.15
CA GLY A 10 5.56 7.40 -8.55
C GLY A 10 6.02 7.07 -7.14
N GLU A 11 5.19 6.36 -6.35
CA GLU A 11 5.45 6.10 -4.95
C GLU A 11 6.00 4.68 -4.71
N SER A 12 6.57 4.46 -3.52
CA SER A 12 7.14 3.18 -3.11
C SER A 12 6.04 2.15 -2.80
N LEU A 13 6.35 0.86 -2.95
CA LEU A 13 5.40 -0.22 -2.61
C LEU A 13 4.98 -0.15 -1.13
N ASP A 14 5.93 0.12 -0.23
CA ASP A 14 5.68 0.24 1.20
C ASP A 14 4.69 1.37 1.51
N ASP A 15 4.86 2.55 0.90
CA ASP A 15 3.96 3.69 1.13
C ASP A 15 2.57 3.44 0.54
N ILE A 16 2.50 2.83 -0.64
CA ILE A 16 1.22 2.43 -1.27
C ILE A 16 0.49 1.44 -0.36
N VAL A 17 1.15 0.37 0.10
CA VAL A 17 0.53 -0.64 0.96
C VAL A 17 0.11 -0.04 2.30
N THR A 18 0.93 0.83 2.89
CA THR A 18 0.63 1.51 4.17
C THR A 18 -0.69 2.30 4.16
N VAL A 19 -1.07 2.84 3.01
CA VAL A 19 -2.30 3.64 2.84
C VAL A 19 -3.45 2.79 2.33
N PHE A 20 -3.23 2.05 1.24
CA PHE A 20 -4.32 1.34 0.56
C PHE A 20 -4.75 0.07 1.30
N ALA A 21 -3.87 -0.56 2.09
CA ALA A 21 -4.26 -1.71 2.90
C ALA A 21 -5.35 -1.39 3.94
N LEU A 22 -5.53 -0.11 4.30
CA LEU A 22 -6.57 0.34 5.23
C LEU A 22 -7.97 0.37 4.60
N ILE A 23 -8.04 0.44 3.27
CA ILE A 23 -9.29 0.64 2.51
C ILE A 23 -9.54 -0.45 1.44
N LYS A 24 -8.52 -1.25 1.11
CA LYS A 24 -8.58 -2.33 0.13
C LYS A 24 -7.98 -3.59 0.71
N ALA A 25 -8.71 -4.70 0.57
CA ALA A 25 -8.17 -6.00 0.91
C ALA A 25 -7.01 -6.37 -0.04
N PRO A 26 -6.07 -7.24 0.40
CA PRO A 26 -4.91 -7.66 -0.38
C PRO A 26 -5.18 -8.02 -1.86
N PRO A 27 -6.23 -8.79 -2.23
CA PRO A 27 -6.45 -9.13 -3.64
C PRO A 27 -6.77 -7.90 -4.52
N TYR A 28 -7.48 -6.91 -3.99
CA TYR A 28 -7.77 -5.67 -4.73
C TYR A 28 -6.54 -4.78 -4.85
N LEU A 29 -5.68 -4.79 -3.83
CA LEU A 29 -4.42 -4.06 -3.84
C LEU A 29 -3.45 -4.65 -4.87
N ASP A 30 -3.35 -5.98 -4.90
CA ASP A 30 -2.54 -6.73 -5.86
C ASP A 30 -2.94 -6.43 -7.31
N MET A 31 -4.25 -6.46 -7.61
CA MET A 31 -4.77 -6.11 -8.93
C MET A 31 -4.45 -4.65 -9.31
N MET A 32 -4.58 -3.72 -8.37
CA MET A 32 -4.31 -2.30 -8.61
C MET A 32 -2.84 -2.06 -8.95
N ILE A 33 -1.93 -2.64 -8.18
CA ILE A 33 -0.49 -2.46 -8.39
C ILE A 33 -0.05 -3.21 -9.66
N SER A 34 -0.52 -4.43 -9.89
CA SER A 34 -0.22 -5.19 -11.12
C SER A 34 -0.63 -4.44 -12.39
N ARG A 35 -1.72 -3.68 -12.34
CA ARG A 35 -2.19 -2.88 -13.48
C ARG A 35 -1.27 -1.72 -13.84
N TYR A 36 -0.70 -1.05 -12.85
CA TYR A 36 0.04 0.21 -13.05
C TYR A 36 1.55 0.08 -12.88
N LYS A 37 2.02 -0.96 -12.20
CA LYS A 37 3.42 -1.26 -11.88
C LYS A 37 3.69 -2.78 -11.90
N PRO A 38 3.45 -3.46 -13.05
CA PRO A 38 3.57 -4.92 -13.15
C PRO A 38 4.97 -5.45 -12.82
N GLU A 39 6.00 -4.63 -13.02
CA GLU A 39 7.40 -4.97 -12.71
C GLU A 39 7.63 -5.23 -11.20
N THR A 40 6.80 -4.65 -10.33
CA THR A 40 6.97 -4.74 -8.86
C THR A 40 6.30 -5.98 -8.25
N ILE A 41 5.36 -6.66 -8.92
CA ILE A 41 4.62 -7.79 -8.31
C ILE A 41 5.09 -9.17 -8.81
N ARG A 42 6.08 -9.24 -9.69
CA ARG A 42 6.53 -10.50 -10.32
C ARG A 42 6.95 -11.63 -9.36
N HIS A 43 7.43 -11.31 -8.15
CA HIS A 43 8.00 -12.30 -7.22
C HIS A 43 7.36 -12.28 -5.82
N GLY A 44 6.10 -11.87 -5.70
CA GLY A 44 5.41 -11.84 -4.40
C GLY A 44 5.88 -10.70 -3.48
N GLU A 45 6.45 -9.62 -4.04
CA GLU A 45 6.89 -8.45 -3.27
C GLU A 45 5.78 -7.86 -2.41
N LEU A 46 4.52 -7.94 -2.87
CA LEU A 46 3.37 -7.46 -2.09
C LEU A 46 3.28 -8.18 -0.74
N GLN A 47 3.39 -9.51 -0.73
CA GLN A 47 3.34 -10.29 0.50
C GLN A 47 4.52 -9.97 1.42
N LEU A 48 5.72 -9.79 0.86
CA LEU A 48 6.91 -9.40 1.60
C LEU A 48 6.75 -8.01 2.23
N THR A 49 6.22 -7.04 1.50
CA THR A 49 5.92 -5.70 2.04
C THR A 49 4.89 -5.77 3.14
N TYR A 50 3.80 -6.53 2.98
CA TYR A 50 2.84 -6.73 4.06
C TYR A 50 3.51 -7.30 5.32
N THR A 51 4.29 -8.38 5.19
CA THR A 51 5.02 -8.98 6.32
C THR A 51 5.92 -7.95 7.02
N ARG A 52 6.72 -7.21 6.25
CA ARG A 52 7.60 -6.16 6.80
C ARG A 52 6.82 -5.05 7.52
N LEU A 53 5.69 -4.63 6.98
CA LEU A 53 4.86 -3.58 7.59
C LEU A 53 4.16 -4.06 8.86
N PHE A 54 3.76 -5.34 8.92
CA PHE A 54 3.26 -5.97 10.15
C PHE A 54 4.36 -6.12 11.20
N GLU A 55 5.54 -6.62 10.82
CA GLU A 55 6.70 -6.78 11.73
C GLU A 55 7.17 -5.44 12.30
N LYS A 56 7.17 -4.38 11.48
CA LYS A 56 7.49 -3.02 11.92
C LYS A 56 6.38 -2.38 12.75
N GLY A 57 5.22 -3.02 12.91
CA GLY A 57 4.05 -2.45 13.60
C GLY A 57 3.46 -1.22 12.89
N VAL A 58 3.74 -1.04 11.60
CA VAL A 58 3.14 0.02 10.78
C VAL A 58 1.69 -0.34 10.47
N LEU A 59 1.45 -1.60 10.14
CA LEU A 59 0.13 -2.16 9.93
C LEU A 59 -0.16 -3.21 11.00
N GLU A 60 -1.44 -3.38 11.33
CA GLU A 60 -1.94 -4.48 12.16
C GLU A 60 -3.14 -5.15 11.48
N LYS A 61 -3.44 -6.39 11.87
CA LYS A 61 -4.61 -7.10 11.35
C LYS A 61 -5.87 -6.32 11.75
N GLY A 62 -6.62 -5.87 10.77
CA GLY A 62 -7.93 -5.25 10.93
C GLY A 62 -9.06 -6.24 10.72
N GLU A 63 -10.25 -5.70 10.56
CA GLU A 63 -11.46 -6.49 10.30
C GLU A 63 -11.65 -6.75 8.80
N MET A 64 -12.38 -7.80 8.46
CA MET A 64 -12.78 -8.14 7.08
C MET A 64 -11.61 -8.24 6.07
N GLY A 65 -10.42 -8.63 6.53
CA GLY A 65 -9.24 -8.77 5.68
C GLY A 65 -8.56 -7.44 5.32
N LEU A 66 -8.97 -6.33 5.93
CA LEU A 66 -8.26 -5.06 5.88
C LEU A 66 -7.14 -5.01 6.92
N ALA A 67 -6.17 -4.14 6.66
CA ALA A 67 -5.24 -3.73 7.70
C ALA A 67 -5.83 -2.58 8.50
N LYS A 68 -5.39 -2.42 9.75
CA LYS A 68 -5.60 -1.21 10.55
C LYS A 68 -4.25 -0.54 10.79
N LYS A 69 -4.31 0.74 11.19
CA LYS A 69 -3.10 1.51 11.56
C LYS A 69 -2.48 0.88 12.79
N GLY A 70 -1.22 0.47 12.69
CA GLY A 70 -0.45 -0.03 13.82
C GLY A 70 0.17 1.10 14.65
N PRO A 71 0.85 0.77 15.76
CA PRO A 71 1.45 1.75 16.66
C PRO A 71 2.54 2.62 16.00
N ASN A 72 3.21 2.10 14.96
CA ASN A 72 4.26 2.81 14.22
C ASN A 72 3.76 3.40 12.89
N TRP A 73 2.44 3.44 12.67
CA TRP A 73 1.88 3.99 11.45
C TRP A 73 2.20 5.47 11.30
N LYS A 74 2.76 5.84 10.15
CA LYS A 74 3.03 7.24 9.77
C LYS A 74 2.47 7.48 8.38
N ALA A 75 1.85 8.65 8.19
CA ALA A 75 1.34 9.03 6.88
C ALA A 75 2.52 9.24 5.91
N PRO A 76 2.52 8.59 4.72
CA PRO A 76 3.50 8.86 3.68
C PRO A 76 3.44 10.31 3.19
N LYS A 77 4.57 10.81 2.66
CA LYS A 77 4.71 12.21 2.23
C LYS A 77 3.62 12.64 1.24
N PHE A 78 3.30 11.80 0.26
CA PHE A 78 2.28 12.12 -0.75
C PHE A 78 0.88 12.32 -0.16
N VAL A 79 0.57 11.69 0.98
CA VAL A 79 -0.69 11.88 1.72
C VAL A 79 -0.66 13.22 2.46
N THR A 80 0.46 13.54 3.10
CA THR A 80 0.62 14.81 3.82
C THR A 80 0.69 16.03 2.91
N GLU A 81 1.25 15.86 1.70
CA GLU A 81 1.41 16.91 0.70
C GLU A 81 0.17 17.05 -0.21
N ASN A 82 -0.85 16.22 0.02
CA ASN A 82 -2.03 16.08 -0.84
C ASN A 82 -1.69 16.02 -2.33
N LYS A 83 -0.61 15.29 -2.67
CA LYS A 83 0.04 15.31 -3.99
C LYS A 83 -0.86 14.81 -5.12
N TYR A 84 -1.88 14.03 -4.78
CA TYR A 84 -2.75 13.34 -5.72
C TYR A 84 -4.25 13.64 -5.53
N GLY A 85 -4.62 14.65 -4.71
CA GLY A 85 -5.98 15.21 -4.62
C GLY A 85 -6.68 15.04 -3.29
#